data_AF-U6CSV2-F1
#
_entry.id   AF-U6CSV2-F1
#
_cell.length_a   1.000
_cell.length_b   1.000
_cell.length_c   1.000
_cell.angle_alpha   90.00
_cell.angle_beta   90.00
_cell.angle_gamma   90.00
#
_symmetry.space_group_name_H-M   'P 1'
#
loop_
_entity.id
_entity.type
_entity.pdbx_description
1 polymer ?
#
loop_
_entity_poly.entity_id
_entity_poly.type
_entity_poly.pdbx_seq_one_letter_code
_entity_poly.pdbx_strand_id
1 'polypeptide(L)'
;METQRDSTSLQRWSLLLLLLGLVVTPATSRTLSYREAVLRVVDSLNQLSSDENLYRLLKLNSEPQGDENPNIPQPASFTVKETVCPKTTQQPLEQCDFKDNGLVKQCAGTVSLDEDKSYFDISCEENPEVSKFGGLRDLLRRARQRIERIGRRIGRFFTKYQLPQEES
;
A
#
# COMPACT_ATOMS: atom_id res chain seq x y z
N MET A 1 28.60 -58.62 37.64
CA MET A 1 27.36 -57.83 37.76
C MET A 1 27.71 -56.41 37.35
N GLU A 2 27.40 -56.07 36.09
CA GLU A 2 26.28 -55.18 35.70
C GLU A 2 26.79 -53.73 35.52
N THR A 3 27.36 -53.44 34.35
CA THR A 3 27.55 -52.06 33.84
C THR A 3 27.30 -51.99 32.32
N GLN A 4 26.39 -52.81 31.79
CA GLN A 4 26.09 -52.83 30.35
C GLN A 4 24.72 -52.25 29.99
N ARG A 5 23.84 -51.99 30.97
CA ARG A 5 22.45 -51.57 30.74
C ARG A 5 22.28 -50.06 30.51
N ASP A 6 23.15 -49.23 31.07
CA ASP A 6 22.99 -47.77 30.99
C ASP A 6 23.47 -47.16 29.65
N SER A 7 24.43 -47.81 28.99
CA SER A 7 25.03 -47.31 27.73
C SER A 7 24.04 -47.29 26.56
N THR A 8 23.18 -48.31 26.46
CA THR A 8 22.21 -48.46 25.36
C THR A 8 21.03 -47.50 25.51
N SER A 9 20.64 -47.18 26.75
CA SER A 9 19.63 -46.17 27.06
C SER A 9 20.10 -44.79 26.58
N LEU A 10 21.26 -44.32 27.05
CA LEU A 10 21.80 -43.00 26.74
C LEU A 10 22.00 -42.76 25.24
N GLN A 11 22.48 -43.77 24.51
CA GLN A 11 22.66 -43.69 23.07
C GLN A 11 21.32 -43.56 22.31
N ARG A 12 20.26 -44.23 22.80
CA ARG A 12 18.92 -44.12 22.22
C ARG A 12 18.30 -42.74 22.46
N TRP A 13 18.49 -42.17 23.65
CA TRP A 13 18.08 -40.80 23.96
C TRP A 13 18.84 -39.77 23.12
N SER A 14 20.16 -39.97 22.95
CA SER A 14 20.98 -39.13 22.09
C SER A 14 20.50 -39.13 20.64
N LEU A 15 20.23 -40.31 20.07
CA LEU A 15 19.63 -40.46 18.74
C LEU A 15 18.26 -39.77 18.62
N LEU A 16 17.42 -39.89 19.66
CA LEU A 16 16.10 -39.24 19.70
C LEU A 16 16.23 -37.70 19.72
N LEU A 17 17.16 -37.17 20.51
CA LEU A 17 17.44 -35.72 20.57
C LEU A 17 18.03 -35.21 19.25
N LEU A 18 18.89 -36.00 18.58
CA LEU A 18 19.44 -35.68 17.26
C LEU A 18 18.35 -35.66 16.17
N LEU A 19 17.41 -36.60 16.23
CA LEU A 19 16.23 -36.64 15.35
C LEU A 19 15.27 -35.47 15.62
N LEU A 20 15.08 -35.07 16.89
CA LEU A 20 14.27 -33.89 17.24
C LEU A 20 14.94 -32.57 16.81
N GLY A 21 16.27 -32.47 16.90
CA GLY A 21 17.02 -31.28 16.49
C GLY A 21 16.96 -31.00 14.99
N LEU A 22 16.68 -32.02 14.17
CA LEU A 22 16.59 -31.90 12.70
C LEU A 22 15.28 -31.24 12.22
N VAL A 23 14.29 -31.03 13.09
CA VAL A 23 12.97 -30.49 12.71
C VAL A 23 12.89 -28.96 12.90
N VAL A 24 13.91 -28.34 13.49
CA VAL A 24 13.95 -26.88 13.66
C VAL A 24 14.45 -26.24 12.38
N THR A 25 13.53 -25.95 11.47
CA THR A 25 13.81 -25.01 10.37
C THR A 25 14.08 -23.63 10.98
N PRO A 26 15.20 -22.96 10.64
CA PRO A 26 15.38 -21.58 11.04
C PRO A 26 14.27 -20.73 10.39
N ALA A 27 13.47 -20.06 11.21
CA ALA A 27 12.53 -19.05 10.74
C ALA A 27 13.34 -17.90 10.16
N THR A 28 13.48 -17.88 8.84
CA THR A 28 14.02 -16.72 8.12
C THR A 28 12.85 -15.79 7.89
N SER A 29 12.75 -14.73 8.69
CA SER A 29 11.72 -13.73 8.47
C SER A 29 12.04 -12.95 7.21
N ARG A 30 11.02 -12.73 6.39
CA ARG A 30 11.16 -11.93 5.18
C ARG A 30 11.14 -10.45 5.56
N THR A 31 12.09 -9.69 5.04
CA THR A 31 12.11 -8.24 5.15
C THR A 31 11.29 -7.64 4.01
N LEU A 32 10.27 -6.87 4.36
CA LEU A 32 9.45 -6.08 3.45
C LEU A 32 10.19 -4.80 3.08
N SER A 33 9.99 -4.33 1.85
CA SER A 33 10.32 -2.94 1.53
C SER A 33 9.42 -1.99 2.34
N TYR A 34 9.88 -0.76 2.58
CA TYR A 34 9.07 0.26 3.27
C TYR A 34 7.67 0.42 2.65
N ARG A 35 7.59 0.42 1.32
CA ARG A 35 6.31 0.53 0.61
C ARG A 35 5.40 -0.68 0.83
N GLU A 36 5.93 -1.90 0.80
CA GLU A 36 5.16 -3.11 1.11
C GLU A 36 4.66 -3.09 2.55
N ALA A 37 5.48 -2.66 3.51
CA ALA A 37 5.09 -2.51 4.90
C ALA A 37 3.93 -1.51 5.06
N VAL A 38 3.99 -0.35 4.38
CA VAL A 38 2.88 0.63 4.41
C VAL A 38 1.61 0.05 3.77
N LEU A 39 1.70 -0.64 2.64
CA LEU A 39 0.53 -1.25 2.00
C LEU A 39 -0.13 -2.30 2.89
N ARG A 40 0.66 -3.15 3.55
CA ARG A 40 0.16 -4.13 4.52
C ARG A 40 -0.55 -3.49 5.72
N VAL A 41 -0.02 -2.36 6.19
CA VAL A 41 -0.66 -1.57 7.23
C VAL A 41 -1.98 -0.98 6.74
N VAL A 42 -2.06 -0.47 5.51
CA VAL A 42 -3.31 0.01 4.91
C VAL A 42 -4.36 -1.12 4.86
N ASP A 43 -3.98 -2.34 4.47
CA ASP A 43 -4.88 -3.49 4.50
C ASP A 43 -5.37 -3.79 5.92
N SER A 44 -4.47 -3.75 6.90
CA SER A 44 -4.80 -3.97 8.31
C SER A 44 -5.75 -2.90 8.86
N LEU A 45 -5.53 -1.63 8.52
CA LEU A 45 -6.41 -0.51 8.88
C LEU A 45 -7.82 -0.69 8.30
N ASN A 46 -7.94 -1.14 7.05
CA ASN A 46 -9.24 -1.44 6.45
C ASN A 46 -9.96 -2.58 7.18
N GLN A 47 -9.24 -3.62 7.60
CA GLN A 47 -9.83 -4.72 8.38
C GLN A 47 -10.35 -4.24 9.74
N LEU A 48 -9.58 -3.41 10.43
CA LEU A 48 -9.91 -2.89 11.77
C LEU A 48 -10.97 -1.77 11.76
N SER A 49 -11.05 -0.97 10.70
CA SER A 49 -11.98 0.16 10.63
C SER A 49 -13.45 -0.27 10.53
N SER A 50 -14.37 0.54 11.03
CA SER A 50 -15.83 0.40 10.82
C SER A 50 -16.35 1.16 9.58
N ASP A 51 -15.46 1.71 8.74
CA ASP A 51 -15.83 2.40 7.51
C ASP A 51 -16.57 1.47 6.52
N GLU A 52 -17.52 2.02 5.76
CA GLU A 52 -18.30 1.26 4.76
C GLU A 52 -17.49 0.88 3.51
N ASN A 53 -16.61 1.77 3.07
CA ASN A 53 -15.79 1.62 1.88
C ASN A 53 -14.32 1.41 2.25
N LEU A 54 -13.60 0.69 1.39
CA LEU A 54 -12.16 0.52 1.52
C LEU A 54 -11.43 1.85 1.27
N TYR A 55 -10.34 2.06 1.99
CA TYR A 55 -9.39 3.13 1.78
C TYR A 55 -8.14 2.59 1.11
N ARG A 56 -7.66 3.29 0.09
CA ARG A 56 -6.43 2.94 -0.62
C ARG A 56 -5.36 4.00 -0.39
N LEU A 57 -4.10 3.58 -0.36
CA LEU A 57 -2.95 4.48 -0.33
C LEU A 57 -3.02 5.49 -1.49
N LEU A 58 -3.17 6.77 -1.15
CA LEU A 58 -3.17 7.87 -2.11
C LEU A 58 -1.75 8.37 -2.34
N LYS A 59 -0.99 8.55 -1.27
CA LYS A 59 0.36 9.13 -1.31
C LYS A 59 1.20 8.72 -0.10
N LEU A 60 2.48 8.42 -0.32
CA LEU A 60 3.49 8.42 0.74
C LEU A 60 4.01 9.85 0.90
N ASN A 61 3.92 10.41 2.11
CA ASN A 61 4.34 11.80 2.35
C ASN A 61 5.82 11.89 2.66
N SER A 62 6.36 10.88 3.34
CA SER A 62 7.79 10.76 3.64
C SER A 62 8.23 9.30 3.58
N GLU A 63 9.45 9.10 3.15
CA GLU A 63 10.19 7.83 3.26
C GLU A 63 11.24 8.02 4.39
N PRO A 64 11.51 6.99 5.22
CA PRO A 64 12.51 7.09 6.28
C PRO A 64 13.88 7.47 5.69
N GLN A 65 14.60 8.35 6.40
CA GLN A 65 15.98 8.68 6.06
C GLN A 65 16.91 7.80 6.91
N GLY A 66 17.75 7.00 6.26
CA GLY A 66 18.75 6.17 6.94
C GLY A 66 18.64 4.70 6.54
N ASP A 67 19.27 3.83 7.35
CA ASP A 67 19.32 2.40 7.12
C ASP A 67 17.97 1.74 7.52
N GLU A 68 17.39 0.97 6.61
CA GLU A 68 16.11 0.27 6.76
C GLU A 68 16.28 -0.98 7.63
N ASN A 69 16.72 -0.81 8.88
CA ASN A 69 16.87 -1.93 9.80
C ASN A 69 15.50 -2.56 10.09
N PRO A 70 15.25 -3.83 9.70
CA PRO A 70 13.94 -4.45 9.86
C PRO A 70 13.55 -4.71 11.32
N ASN A 71 14.53 -4.70 12.23
CA ASN A 71 14.30 -4.92 13.65
C ASN A 71 13.81 -3.67 14.38
N ILE A 72 13.86 -2.50 13.73
CA ILE A 72 13.47 -1.21 14.31
C ILE A 72 12.21 -0.71 13.57
N PRO A 73 11.11 -0.38 14.28
CA PRO A 73 9.95 0.25 13.65
C PRO A 73 10.35 1.55 12.93
N GLN A 74 9.96 1.64 11.66
CA GLN A 74 10.28 2.75 10.78
C GLN A 74 9.18 3.82 10.86
N PRO A 75 9.52 5.11 10.97
CA PRO A 75 8.53 6.17 10.94
C PRO A 75 7.82 6.21 9.58
N ALA A 76 6.51 6.38 9.60
CA ALA A 76 5.70 6.47 8.39
C ALA A 76 4.72 7.65 8.46
N SER A 77 4.58 8.33 7.33
CA SER A 77 3.56 9.36 7.11
C SER A 77 3.02 9.23 5.70
N PHE A 78 1.72 9.01 5.59
CA PHE A 78 1.06 8.74 4.32
C PHE A 78 -0.40 9.18 4.34
N THR A 79 -1.00 9.28 3.17
CA THR A 79 -2.39 9.68 3.02
C THR A 79 -3.15 8.55 2.34
N VAL A 80 -4.33 8.23 2.86
CA VAL A 80 -5.25 7.27 2.25
C VAL A 80 -6.52 7.98 1.77
N LYS A 81 -7.15 7.46 0.73
CA LYS A 81 -8.40 8.01 0.20
C LYS A 81 -9.43 6.90 0.03
N GLU A 82 -10.67 7.23 0.38
CA GLU A 82 -11.84 6.37 0.23
C GLU A 82 -12.02 5.95 -1.24
N THR A 83 -12.33 4.67 -1.45
CA THR A 83 -12.56 4.05 -2.76
C THR A 83 -14.05 3.84 -3.01
N VAL A 84 -14.40 3.41 -4.22
CA VAL A 84 -15.77 3.00 -4.57
C VAL A 84 -16.10 1.57 -4.11
N CYS A 85 -15.09 0.81 -3.66
CA CYS A 85 -15.26 -0.56 -3.23
C CYS A 85 -15.82 -0.62 -1.81
N PRO A 86 -16.92 -1.35 -1.57
CA PRO A 86 -17.36 -1.63 -0.20
C PRO A 86 -16.34 -2.52 0.51
N LYS A 87 -16.33 -2.51 1.83
CA LYS A 87 -15.44 -3.34 2.66
C LYS A 87 -15.59 -4.86 2.39
N THR A 88 -16.75 -5.30 1.89
CA THR A 88 -17.04 -6.70 1.53
C THR A 88 -16.45 -7.14 0.17
N THR A 89 -15.80 -6.24 -0.55
CA THR A 89 -15.14 -6.54 -1.83
C THR A 89 -14.07 -7.62 -1.66
N GLN A 90 -14.02 -8.57 -2.59
CA GLN A 90 -12.96 -9.59 -2.70
C GLN A 90 -11.89 -9.24 -3.73
N GLN A 91 -12.05 -8.14 -4.46
CA GLN A 91 -11.08 -7.66 -5.43
C GLN A 91 -9.85 -7.08 -4.72
N PRO A 92 -8.67 -7.13 -5.34
CA PRO A 92 -7.47 -6.46 -4.83
C PRO A 92 -7.69 -4.95 -4.66
N LEU A 93 -7.17 -4.38 -3.58
CA LEU A 93 -7.34 -2.97 -3.24
C LEU A 93 -6.79 -2.04 -4.34
N GLU A 94 -5.81 -2.47 -5.11
CA GLU A 94 -5.22 -1.73 -6.23
C GLU A 94 -6.16 -1.57 -7.43
N GLN A 95 -7.20 -2.41 -7.53
CA GLN A 95 -8.23 -2.34 -8.56
C GLN A 95 -9.41 -1.47 -8.15
N CYS A 96 -9.47 -1.07 -6.87
CA CYS A 96 -10.49 -0.17 -6.37
C CYS A 96 -10.13 1.28 -6.76
N ASP A 97 -10.97 1.84 -7.62
CA ASP A 97 -10.90 3.25 -8.00
C ASP A 97 -11.21 4.15 -6.80
N PHE A 98 -10.52 5.29 -6.73
CA PHE A 98 -10.83 6.30 -5.73
C PHE A 98 -12.23 6.87 -5.98
N LYS A 99 -12.99 7.04 -4.90
CA LYS A 99 -14.26 7.77 -4.95
C LYS A 99 -13.96 9.24 -5.22
N ASP A 100 -14.64 9.87 -6.18
CA ASP A 100 -14.32 11.25 -6.62
C ASP A 100 -14.28 12.23 -5.42
N ASN A 101 -15.35 12.24 -4.63
CA ASN A 101 -15.48 13.01 -3.37
C ASN A 101 -15.19 12.16 -2.12
N GLY A 102 -14.36 11.12 -2.28
CA GLY A 102 -13.98 10.24 -1.18
C GLY A 102 -13.25 10.98 -0.08
N LEU A 103 -13.49 10.59 1.17
CA LEU A 103 -12.78 11.11 2.32
C LEU A 103 -11.29 10.83 2.21
N VAL A 104 -10.49 11.78 2.69
CA VAL A 104 -9.03 11.68 2.71
C VAL A 104 -8.59 11.70 4.16
N LYS A 105 -7.82 10.68 4.57
CA LYS A 105 -7.26 10.57 5.92
C LYS A 105 -5.75 10.67 5.86
N GLN A 106 -5.18 11.48 6.74
CA GLN A 106 -3.73 11.55 6.97
C GLN A 106 -3.37 10.56 8.07
N CYS A 107 -2.44 9.65 7.76
CA CYS A 107 -1.96 8.64 8.69
C CYS A 107 -0.51 8.90 9.07
N ALA A 108 -0.16 8.69 10.34
CA ALA A 108 1.19 8.86 10.85
C ALA A 108 1.50 7.92 12.03
N GLY A 109 2.76 7.56 12.18
CA GLY A 109 3.26 6.71 13.27
C GLY A 109 4.43 5.84 12.82
N THR A 110 4.42 4.53 13.12
CA THR A 110 5.50 3.59 12.79
C THR A 110 5.02 2.28 12.18
N VAL A 111 5.86 1.71 11.30
CA VAL A 111 5.62 0.43 10.61
C VAL A 111 6.80 -0.52 10.81
N SER A 112 6.54 -1.82 10.94
CA SER A 112 7.60 -2.84 10.94
C SER A 112 7.88 -3.32 9.52
N LEU A 113 9.17 -3.44 9.17
CA LEU A 113 9.58 -4.08 7.91
C LEU A 113 9.71 -5.60 8.03
N ASP A 114 9.62 -6.14 9.24
CA ASP A 114 9.68 -7.57 9.50
C ASP A 114 8.30 -8.20 9.19
N GLU A 115 8.22 -9.04 8.17
CA GLU A 115 6.94 -9.61 7.72
C GLU A 115 6.27 -10.47 8.81
N ASP A 116 7.04 -11.04 9.73
CA ASP A 116 6.47 -11.87 10.81
C ASP A 116 5.92 -11.04 11.97
N LYS A 117 6.21 -9.73 12.01
CA LYS A 117 5.68 -8.81 13.03
C LYS A 117 4.42 -8.13 12.52
N SER A 118 3.31 -8.39 13.19
CA SER A 118 2.03 -7.72 12.94
C SER A 118 1.88 -6.36 13.65
N TYR A 119 2.89 -5.95 14.42
CA TYR A 119 2.83 -4.72 15.20
C TYR A 119 3.10 -3.49 14.33
N PHE A 120 2.11 -2.61 14.24
CA PHE A 120 2.22 -1.25 13.75
C PHE A 120 1.55 -0.30 14.74
N ASP A 121 2.03 0.93 14.80
CA ASP A 121 1.44 1.98 15.62
C ASP A 121 1.15 3.16 14.72
N ILE A 122 -0.04 3.17 14.10
CA ILE A 122 -0.46 4.16 13.12
C ILE A 122 -1.82 4.71 13.51
N SER A 123 -1.92 6.02 13.61
CA SER A 123 -3.18 6.75 13.75
C SER A 123 -3.53 7.45 12.44
N CYS A 124 -4.81 7.47 12.09
CA CYS A 124 -5.33 8.14 10.90
C CYS A 124 -6.40 9.15 11.28
N GLU A 125 -6.22 10.39 10.86
CA GLU A 125 -7.14 11.50 11.10
C GLU A 125 -7.68 12.04 9.77
N GLU A 126 -8.93 12.50 9.76
CA GLU A 126 -9.50 13.13 8.56
C GLU A 126 -8.77 14.44 8.24
N ASN A 127 -8.32 14.59 6.99
CA ASN A 127 -7.65 15.80 6.55
C ASN A 127 -8.53 16.60 5.56
N PRO A 128 -9.25 17.64 6.04
CA PRO A 128 -10.19 18.40 5.22
C PRO A 128 -9.54 19.30 4.16
N GLU A 129 -8.22 19.52 4.21
CA GLU A 129 -7.54 20.36 3.22
C GLU A 129 -7.26 19.62 1.91
N VAL A 130 -6.98 18.31 1.99
CA VAL A 130 -6.64 17.49 0.82
C VAL A 130 -7.90 17.09 0.02
N SER A 131 -9.05 16.95 0.67
CA SER A 131 -10.32 16.63 0.02
C SER A 131 -10.78 17.73 -0.96
N LYS A 132 -10.51 19.01 -0.64
CA LYS A 132 -10.87 20.16 -1.49
C LYS A 132 -10.16 20.17 -2.85
N PHE A 133 -8.94 19.63 -2.93
CA PHE A 133 -8.20 19.55 -4.19
C PHE A 133 -8.83 18.58 -5.20
N GLY A 134 -9.50 17.52 -4.73
CA GLY A 134 -10.23 16.59 -5.58
C GLY A 134 -11.30 17.32 -6.40
N GLY A 135 -12.19 18.05 -5.73
CA GLY A 135 -13.27 18.80 -6.38
C GLY A 135 -12.77 19.85 -7.38
N LEU A 136 -11.69 20.57 -7.05
CA LEU A 136 -11.11 21.59 -7.94
C LEU A 136 -10.52 20.97 -9.22
N ARG A 137 -9.78 19.87 -9.07
CA ARG A 137 -9.17 19.14 -10.20
C ARG A 137 -10.25 18.56 -11.11
N ASP A 138 -11.38 18.16 -10.53
CA ASP A 138 -12.50 17.60 -11.25
C ASP A 138 -13.31 18.66 -12.01
N LEU A 139 -13.47 19.86 -11.44
CA LEU A 139 -14.00 21.03 -12.12
C LEU A 139 -13.13 21.40 -13.34
N LEU A 140 -11.80 21.43 -13.15
CA LEU A 140 -10.84 21.68 -14.22
C LEU A 140 -10.89 20.60 -15.31
N ARG A 141 -11.04 19.32 -14.93
CA ARG A 141 -11.20 18.20 -15.87
C ARG A 141 -12.45 18.38 -16.75
N ARG A 142 -13.59 18.71 -16.15
CA ARG A 142 -14.85 18.97 -16.87
C ARG A 142 -14.75 20.20 -17.77
N ALA A 143 -14.09 21.26 -17.31
CA ALA A 143 -13.83 22.45 -18.11
C ALA A 143 -12.96 22.13 -19.34
N ARG A 144 -11.85 21.40 -19.15
CA ARG A 144 -10.96 20.97 -20.25
C ARG A 144 -11.68 20.13 -21.30
N GLN A 145 -12.50 19.17 -20.88
CA GLN A 145 -13.30 18.35 -21.81
C GLN A 145 -14.32 19.17 -22.63
N ARG A 146 -14.84 20.27 -22.09
CA ARG A 146 -15.70 21.20 -22.83
C ARG A 146 -14.90 22.04 -23.83
N ILE A 147 -13.72 22.52 -23.43
CA ILE A 147 -12.82 23.30 -24.30
C ILE A 147 -12.34 22.44 -25.49
N GLU A 148 -11.95 21.19 -25.28
CA GLU A 148 -11.55 20.30 -26.37
C GLU A 148 -12.67 20.06 -27.40
N ARG A 149 -13.94 19.97 -26.96
CA ARG A 149 -15.08 19.86 -27.87
C ARG A 149 -15.29 21.11 -28.72
N ILE A 150 -15.05 22.28 -28.15
CA ILE A 150 -15.12 23.56 -28.86
C ILE A 150 -13.94 23.66 -29.86
N GLY A 151 -12.73 23.32 -29.43
CA GLY A 151 -11.54 23.29 -30.28
C GLY A 151 -11.68 22.38 -31.50
N ARG A 152 -12.26 21.17 -31.35
CA ARG A 152 -12.54 20.27 -32.49
C ARG A 152 -13.62 20.78 -33.46
N ARG A 153 -14.53 21.66 -33.00
CA ARG A 153 -15.47 22.35 -33.90
C ARG A 153 -14.75 23.44 -34.69
N ILE A 154 -13.93 24.26 -34.02
CA ILE A 154 -13.21 25.38 -34.63
C ILE A 154 -12.12 24.90 -35.59
N GLY A 155 -11.35 23.87 -35.24
CA GLY A 155 -10.30 23.31 -36.10
C GLY A 155 -10.82 22.85 -37.46
N ARG A 156 -12.03 22.27 -37.52
CA ARG A 156 -12.69 21.89 -38.78
C ARG A 156 -13.09 23.07 -39.66
N PHE A 157 -13.25 24.27 -39.10
CA PHE A 157 -13.49 25.48 -39.89
C PHE A 157 -12.19 26.05 -40.48
N PHE A 158 -11.06 25.95 -39.77
CA PHE A 158 -9.78 26.47 -40.25
C PHE A 158 -9.08 25.57 -41.28
N THR A 159 -9.26 24.24 -41.23
CA THR A 159 -8.76 23.34 -42.29
C THR A 159 -9.41 23.59 -43.66
N LYS A 160 -10.51 24.37 -43.72
CA LYS A 160 -11.20 24.72 -44.97
C LYS A 160 -10.63 25.98 -45.67
N TYR A 161 -9.73 26.73 -45.04
CA TYR A 161 -9.22 28.02 -45.56
C TYR A 161 -7.72 28.02 -45.89
N GLN A 162 -7.10 26.86 -46.12
CA GLN A 162 -5.72 26.83 -46.60
C GLN A 162 -5.69 27.19 -48.09
N LEU A 163 -5.48 28.47 -48.39
CA LEU A 163 -5.25 29.02 -49.72
C LEU A 163 -3.87 28.57 -50.25
N PRO A 164 -3.70 28.31 -51.56
CA PRO A 164 -2.43 27.88 -52.14
C PRO A 164 -1.39 28.99 -52.02
N GLN A 165 -0.15 28.65 -51.65
CA GLN A 165 0.97 29.58 -51.77
C GLN A 165 1.35 29.72 -53.26
N GLU A 166 1.32 30.95 -53.77
CA GLU A 166 1.99 31.33 -55.00
C GLU A 166 3.49 31.55 -54.73
N GLU A 167 4.31 30.91 -55.56
CA GLU A 167 5.77 31.07 -55.68
C GLU A 167 6.16 32.50 -56.06
N SER A 168 7.30 32.96 -55.55
CA SER A 168 8.17 33.91 -56.23
C SER A 168 9.63 33.58 -55.97
#